data_AF-A0A536FNQ5-F1
#
_entry.id   AF-A0A536FNQ5-F1
#
_cell.length_a   1.000
_cell.length_b   1.000
_cell.length_c   1.000
_cell.angle_alpha   90.00
_cell.angle_beta   90.00
_cell.angle_gamma   90.00
#
_symmetry.space_group_name_H-M   'P 1'
#
loop_
_entity.id
_entity.type
_entity.pdbx_description
1 polymer ?
#
loop_
_entity_poly.entity_id
_entity_poly.type
_entity_poly.pdbx_seq_one_letter_code
_entity_poly.pdbx_strand_id
1 'polypeptide(L)'
;MSGYSAPHCGSLRASDEGRDVELYGWVARRRDMGGVIFIDLRDRWGKVQVVFNPAVAPAAHEAASDLRSEFVVRVAGSVRRRPSGSENPRLETGDIEVAASDLEVLSPSEPTPFPLEDSEEPDEKTRLEYRYLDLRRPRMTRMLELRNKVNRIIRDYMEEREFIEVETPILTRSSPSGARDFLVPSRLHPAEFYALPQAPQMLKQLLMVSGVQRYYQIARCFRDENLRADRQPEFTQLDV
;
A
#
# COMPACT_ATOMS: atom_id res chain seq x y z
N MET A 1 -4.14 -1.16 -23.43
CA MET A 1 -2.78 -0.83 -22.94
C MET A 1 -2.78 -1.15 -21.45
N SER A 2 -1.69 -1.65 -20.86
CA SER A 2 -1.73 -2.13 -19.46
C SER A 2 -1.88 -0.95 -18.49
N GLY A 3 -2.59 -1.17 -17.37
CA GLY A 3 -2.82 -0.16 -16.32
C GLY A 3 -1.54 0.44 -15.70
N TYR A 4 -0.36 -0.05 -16.07
CA TYR A 4 0.94 0.52 -15.69
C TYR A 4 1.25 1.86 -16.36
N SER A 5 0.69 2.13 -17.54
CA SER A 5 0.89 3.39 -18.28
C SER A 5 -0.26 4.39 -18.10
N ALA A 6 -1.35 3.95 -17.45
CA ALA A 6 -2.50 4.77 -17.18
C ALA A 6 -2.16 5.89 -16.18
N PRO A 7 -2.74 7.11 -16.35
CA PRO A 7 -2.63 8.13 -15.33
C PRO A 7 -3.26 7.67 -14.02
N HIS A 8 -2.76 8.20 -12.90
CA HIS A 8 -3.31 7.88 -11.59
C HIS A 8 -4.56 8.72 -11.32
N CYS A 9 -5.58 8.12 -10.71
CA CYS A 9 -6.84 8.76 -10.34
C CYS A 9 -6.60 10.05 -9.57
N GLY A 10 -5.75 10.02 -8.53
CA GLY A 10 -5.44 11.19 -7.71
C GLY A 10 -4.52 12.23 -8.37
N SER A 11 -3.94 11.94 -9.54
CA SER A 11 -2.95 12.82 -10.18
C SER A 11 -3.53 13.86 -11.12
N LEU A 12 -4.78 13.69 -11.57
CA LEU A 12 -5.41 14.59 -12.54
C LEU A 12 -5.61 16.00 -11.96
N ARG A 13 -5.48 17.02 -12.81
CA ARG A 13 -5.64 18.42 -12.43
C ARG A 13 -6.50 19.18 -13.43
N ALA A 14 -6.85 20.40 -13.04
CA ALA A 14 -7.44 21.43 -13.89
C ALA A 14 -6.74 21.60 -15.26
N SER A 15 -5.43 21.43 -15.32
CA SER A 15 -4.63 21.51 -16.54
C SER A 15 -4.82 20.34 -17.50
N ASP A 16 -5.45 19.25 -17.07
CA ASP A 16 -5.76 18.08 -17.90
C ASP A 16 -7.13 18.19 -18.59
N GLU A 17 -7.83 19.33 -18.48
CA GLU A 17 -9.14 19.52 -19.12
C GLU A 17 -9.11 19.23 -20.63
N GLY A 18 -10.10 18.48 -21.11
CA GLY A 18 -10.22 18.04 -22.50
C GLY A 18 -9.40 16.80 -22.85
N ARG A 19 -8.57 16.30 -21.93
CA ARG A 19 -7.77 15.08 -22.14
C ARG A 19 -8.63 13.82 -22.01
N ASP A 20 -8.49 12.91 -22.96
CA ASP A 20 -9.01 11.55 -22.82
C ASP A 20 -8.09 10.71 -21.94
N VAL A 21 -8.69 9.99 -20.99
CA VAL A 21 -7.99 9.18 -20.00
C VAL A 21 -8.62 7.80 -19.88
N GLU A 22 -7.79 6.83 -19.56
CA GLU A 22 -8.18 5.49 -19.15
C GLU A 22 -7.67 5.28 -17.73
N LEU A 23 -8.57 5.05 -16.78
CA LEU A 23 -8.29 4.96 -15.36
C LEU A 23 -8.65 3.58 -14.82
N TYR A 24 -7.87 3.14 -13.84
CA TYR A 24 -8.06 1.85 -13.17
C TYR A 24 -8.11 2.09 -11.66
N GLY A 25 -9.10 1.50 -11.00
CA GLY A 25 -9.22 1.69 -9.56
C GLY A 25 -10.38 0.94 -8.92
N TRP A 26 -10.58 1.22 -7.63
CA TRP A 26 -11.68 0.72 -6.83
C TRP A 26 -12.81 1.75 -6.78
N VAL A 27 -14.04 1.28 -6.87
CA VAL A 27 -15.23 2.08 -6.60
C VAL A 27 -15.28 2.39 -5.10
N ALA A 28 -14.82 3.57 -4.68
CA ALA A 28 -14.83 3.95 -3.26
C ALA A 28 -16.23 4.34 -2.79
N ARG A 29 -16.98 5.04 -3.65
CA ARG A 29 -18.35 5.45 -3.35
C ARG A 29 -19.16 5.55 -4.63
N ARG A 30 -20.43 5.11 -4.57
CA ARG A 30 -21.43 5.30 -5.62
C ARG A 30 -22.54 6.22 -5.13
N ARG A 31 -22.92 7.18 -5.95
CA ARG A 31 -24.05 8.09 -5.71
C ARG A 31 -24.92 8.12 -6.96
N ASP A 32 -26.20 7.81 -6.78
CA ASP A 32 -27.18 7.75 -7.85
C ASP A 32 -28.21 8.86 -7.62
N MET A 33 -28.34 9.76 -8.59
CA MET A 33 -29.28 10.89 -8.54
C MET A 33 -30.46 10.71 -9.48
N GLY A 34 -30.78 9.47 -9.91
CA GLY A 34 -31.94 9.13 -10.72
C GLY A 34 -31.81 9.42 -12.22
N GLY A 35 -30.84 10.24 -12.63
CA GLY A 35 -30.53 10.50 -14.05
C GLY A 35 -29.04 10.59 -14.37
N VAL A 36 -28.17 10.61 -13.36
CA VAL A 36 -26.72 10.66 -13.48
C VAL A 36 -26.12 9.85 -12.31
N ILE A 37 -25.15 9.00 -12.62
CA ILE A 37 -24.42 8.23 -11.61
C ILE A 37 -23.04 8.85 -11.41
N PHE A 38 -22.67 9.06 -10.15
CA PHE A 38 -21.36 9.54 -9.73
C PHE A 38 -20.62 8.42 -8.99
N ILE A 39 -19.40 8.15 -9.44
CA ILE A 39 -18.48 7.22 -8.79
C ILE A 39 -17.26 7.99 -8.32
N ASP A 40 -16.88 7.81 -7.05
CA ASP A 40 -15.55 8.20 -6.60
C ASP A 40 -14.62 7.02 -6.89
N LEU A 41 -13.82 7.12 -7.95
CA LEU A 41 -12.83 6.11 -8.33
C LEU A 41 -11.54 6.36 -7.55
N ARG A 42 -11.06 5.35 -6.82
CA ARG A 42 -9.89 5.43 -5.96
C ARG A 42 -8.78 4.53 -6.47
N ASP A 43 -7.55 5.04 -6.42
CA ASP A 43 -6.34 4.24 -6.47
C ASP A 43 -5.40 4.61 -5.31
N ARG A 44 -4.14 4.17 -5.38
CA ARG A 44 -3.14 4.48 -4.34
C ARG A 44 -2.86 5.98 -4.23
N TRP A 45 -2.95 6.73 -5.32
CA TRP A 45 -2.55 8.14 -5.39
C TRP A 45 -3.69 9.10 -5.03
N GLY A 46 -4.94 8.62 -5.00
CA GLY A 46 -6.06 9.42 -4.52
C GLY A 46 -7.38 9.00 -5.13
N LYS A 47 -8.31 9.96 -5.20
CA LYS A 47 -9.65 9.76 -5.76
C LYS A 47 -9.89 10.75 -6.89
N VAL A 48 -10.74 10.37 -7.84
CA VAL A 48 -11.35 11.27 -8.82
C VAL A 48 -12.83 10.93 -8.99
N GLN A 49 -13.65 11.95 -9.24
CA GLN A 49 -15.05 11.74 -9.56
C GLN A 49 -15.21 11.37 -11.02
N VAL A 50 -15.93 10.29 -11.27
CA VAL A 50 -16.35 9.83 -12.58
C VAL A 50 -17.86 10.01 -12.69
N VAL A 51 -18.30 10.59 -13.79
CA VAL A 51 -19.70 10.89 -14.06
C VAL A 51 -20.19 10.07 -15.24
N PHE A 52 -21.25 9.31 -15.02
CA PHE A 52 -21.94 8.54 -16.05
C PHE A 52 -23.25 9.25 -16.39
N ASN A 53 -23.38 9.72 -17.62
CA ASN A 53 -24.57 10.40 -18.12
C ASN A 53 -25.19 9.57 -19.25
N PRO A 54 -26.45 9.12 -19.14
CA PRO A 54 -27.09 8.27 -20.14
C PRO A 54 -27.29 8.96 -21.49
N ALA A 55 -27.31 10.30 -21.53
CA ALA A 55 -27.40 11.06 -22.78
C ALA A 55 -26.09 11.05 -23.59
N VAL A 56 -24.96 10.75 -22.94
CA VAL A 56 -23.63 10.73 -23.57
C VAL A 56 -23.16 9.29 -23.80
N ALA A 57 -23.29 8.44 -22.79
CA ALA A 57 -22.80 7.07 -22.81
C ALA A 57 -23.81 6.12 -22.13
N PRO A 58 -24.91 5.75 -22.82
CA PRO A 58 -25.98 4.95 -22.23
C PRO A 58 -25.50 3.57 -21.76
N ALA A 59 -24.65 2.88 -22.53
CA ALA A 59 -24.09 1.58 -22.16
C ALA A 59 -23.21 1.65 -20.90
N ALA A 60 -22.36 2.68 -20.79
CA ALA A 60 -21.52 2.88 -19.61
C ALA A 60 -22.36 3.23 -18.37
N HIS A 61 -23.45 3.99 -18.54
CA HIS A 61 -24.39 4.30 -17.47
C HIS A 61 -25.15 3.06 -16.97
N GLU A 62 -25.59 2.19 -17.87
CA GLU A 62 -26.21 0.91 -17.51
C GLU A 62 -25.24 0.05 -16.70
N ALA A 63 -24.01 -0.16 -17.18
CA ALA A 63 -22.98 -0.89 -16.45
C ALA A 63 -22.64 -0.24 -15.08
N ALA A 64 -22.67 1.09 -14.99
CA ALA A 64 -22.44 1.82 -13.73
C ALA A 64 -23.55 1.62 -12.69
N SER A 65 -24.74 1.17 -13.11
CA SER A 65 -25.89 0.93 -12.23
C SER A 65 -25.67 -0.32 -11.34
N ASP A 66 -24.92 -1.29 -11.84
CA ASP A 66 -24.60 -2.52 -11.13
C ASP A 66 -23.36 -2.41 -10.23
N LEU A 67 -22.57 -1.34 -10.36
CA LEU A 67 -21.40 -1.13 -9.51
C LEU A 67 -21.78 -1.10 -8.03
N ARG A 68 -20.96 -1.76 -7.21
CA ARG A 68 -21.00 -1.69 -5.75
C ARG A 68 -19.65 -1.23 -5.21
N SER A 69 -19.61 -0.96 -3.92
CA SER A 69 -18.38 -0.57 -3.23
C SER A 69 -17.28 -1.60 -3.49
N GLU A 70 -16.05 -1.11 -3.68
CA GLU A 70 -14.82 -1.86 -3.87
C GLU A 70 -14.73 -2.76 -5.12
N PHE A 71 -15.68 -2.63 -6.05
CA PHE A 71 -15.50 -3.20 -7.40
C PHE A 71 -14.22 -2.65 -8.04
N VAL A 72 -13.48 -3.52 -8.73
CA VAL A 72 -12.31 -3.13 -9.52
C VAL A 72 -12.76 -2.86 -10.93
N VAL A 73 -12.53 -1.65 -11.41
CA VAL A 73 -13.04 -1.20 -12.70
C VAL A 73 -11.96 -0.51 -13.54
N ARG A 74 -12.13 -0.59 -14.85
CA ARG A 74 -11.52 0.29 -15.83
C ARG A 74 -12.58 1.30 -16.28
N VAL A 75 -12.23 2.57 -16.32
CA VAL A 75 -13.07 3.65 -16.86
C VAL A 75 -12.29 4.34 -17.97
N ALA A 76 -12.89 4.53 -19.14
CA ALA A 76 -12.40 5.49 -20.12
C ALA A 76 -13.36 6.68 -20.22
N GLY A 77 -12.80 7.88 -20.43
CA GLY A 77 -13.58 9.10 -20.54
C GLY A 77 -12.72 10.33 -20.71
N SER A 78 -13.36 11.50 -20.75
CA SER A 78 -12.68 12.78 -20.92
C SER A 78 -12.68 13.59 -19.62
N VAL A 79 -11.56 14.22 -19.30
CA VAL A 79 -11.44 15.13 -18.16
C VAL A 79 -12.17 16.43 -18.48
N ARG A 80 -13.02 16.88 -17.57
CA ARG A 80 -13.71 18.18 -17.68
C ARG A 80 -13.71 18.91 -16.35
N ARG A 81 -13.89 20.22 -16.39
CA ARG A 81 -14.17 21.01 -15.18
C ARG A 81 -15.49 20.57 -14.58
N ARG A 82 -15.52 20.54 -13.25
CA ARG A 82 -16.80 20.43 -12.55
C ARG A 82 -17.64 21.68 -12.84
N PRO A 83 -18.99 21.54 -12.87
CA PRO A 83 -19.87 22.70 -12.92
C PRO A 83 -19.59 23.67 -11.77
N SER A 84 -19.71 24.97 -12.05
CA SER A 84 -19.54 26.03 -11.04
C SER A 84 -20.37 25.75 -9.78
N GLY A 85 -19.73 25.75 -8.61
CA GLY A 85 -20.35 25.48 -7.32
C GLY A 85 -20.35 24.00 -6.90
N SER A 86 -19.79 23.10 -7.72
CA SER A 86 -19.65 21.67 -7.40
C SER A 86 -18.20 21.22 -7.20
N GLU A 87 -17.28 22.17 -7.16
CA GLU A 87 -15.88 21.97 -6.82
C GLU A 87 -15.75 21.43 -5.38
N ASN A 88 -14.81 20.51 -5.18
CA ASN A 88 -14.56 19.92 -3.87
C ASN A 88 -13.17 20.29 -3.35
N PRO A 89 -13.02 21.32 -2.50
CA PRO A 89 -11.71 21.78 -2.02
C PRO A 89 -10.99 20.77 -1.11
N ARG A 90 -11.65 19.68 -0.71
CA ARG A 90 -11.04 18.59 0.08
C ARG A 90 -10.31 17.56 -0.78
N LEU A 91 -10.45 17.62 -2.10
CA LEU A 91 -9.80 16.70 -3.04
C LEU A 91 -8.84 17.47 -3.95
N GLU A 92 -7.66 16.92 -4.20
CA GLU A 92 -6.71 17.51 -5.16
C GLU A 92 -7.26 17.51 -6.61
N THR A 93 -8.15 16.57 -6.92
CA THR A 93 -8.90 16.46 -8.17
C THR A 93 -10.24 17.22 -8.10
N GLY A 94 -10.44 18.04 -7.07
CA GLY A 94 -11.71 18.65 -6.72
C GLY A 94 -12.29 19.63 -7.74
N ASP A 95 -11.47 20.18 -8.61
CA ASP A 95 -11.89 21.12 -9.66
C ASP A 95 -12.32 20.42 -10.95
N ILE A 96 -12.07 19.11 -11.07
CA ILE A 96 -12.32 18.32 -12.27
C ILE A 96 -13.16 17.07 -11.98
N GLU A 97 -13.67 16.48 -13.04
CA GLU A 97 -14.30 15.17 -13.07
C GLU A 97 -14.04 14.50 -14.42
N VAL A 98 -14.24 13.19 -14.49
CA VAL A 98 -14.12 12.42 -15.73
C VAL A 98 -15.52 12.09 -16.24
N ALA A 99 -15.88 12.58 -17.42
CA ALA A 99 -17.09 12.19 -18.12
C ALA A 99 -16.85 10.82 -18.78
N ALA A 100 -17.42 9.77 -18.19
CA ALA A 100 -17.19 8.40 -18.66
C ALA A 100 -17.84 8.17 -20.03
N SER A 101 -17.05 7.62 -20.96
CA SER A 101 -17.50 7.12 -22.24
C SER A 101 -17.64 5.60 -22.25
N ASP A 102 -16.86 4.91 -21.42
CA ASP A 102 -16.82 3.44 -21.37
C ASP A 102 -16.45 2.93 -19.96
N LEU A 103 -16.94 1.75 -19.61
CA LEU A 103 -16.76 1.13 -18.30
C LEU A 103 -16.65 -0.39 -18.46
N GLU A 104 -15.62 -0.95 -17.84
CA GLU A 104 -15.43 -2.39 -17.73
C GLU A 104 -15.25 -2.78 -16.26
N VAL A 105 -16.04 -3.76 -15.80
CA VAL A 105 -15.85 -4.38 -14.49
C VAL A 105 -14.79 -5.46 -14.61
N LEU A 106 -13.59 -5.18 -14.09
CA LEU A 106 -12.47 -6.12 -14.10
C LEU A 106 -12.65 -7.21 -13.03
N SER A 107 -13.19 -6.83 -11.87
CA SER A 107 -13.49 -7.77 -10.80
C SER A 107 -14.60 -7.22 -9.90
N PRO A 108 -15.72 -7.94 -9.73
CA PRO A 108 -16.73 -7.59 -8.73
C PRO A 108 -16.18 -7.81 -7.31
N SER A 109 -16.75 -7.11 -6.34
CA SER A 109 -16.41 -7.26 -4.91
C SER A 109 -17.62 -7.66 -4.10
N GLU A 110 -17.42 -8.55 -3.13
CA GLU A 110 -18.38 -8.76 -2.06
C GLU A 110 -18.44 -7.53 -1.14
N PRO A 111 -19.52 -7.35 -0.35
CA PRO A 111 -19.58 -6.33 0.68
C PRO A 111 -18.39 -6.44 1.65
N THR A 112 -17.72 -5.33 1.92
CA THR A 112 -16.56 -5.33 2.82
C THR A 112 -17.00 -5.46 4.28
N PRO A 113 -16.21 -6.14 5.13
CA PRO A 113 -16.52 -6.33 6.56
C PRO A 113 -16.51 -5.02 7.36
N PHE A 114 -15.89 -3.97 6.82
CA PHE A 114 -15.92 -2.61 7.34
C PHE A 114 -15.78 -1.58 6.21
N PRO A 115 -16.21 -0.33 6.43
CA PRO A 115 -15.99 0.77 5.48
C PRO A 115 -14.51 1.12 5.35
N LEU A 116 -14.06 1.44 4.12
CA LEU A 116 -12.68 1.84 3.82
C LEU A 116 -12.48 3.35 3.71
N GLU A 117 -13.55 4.13 3.84
CA GLU A 117 -13.46 5.58 3.97
C GLU A 117 -13.13 5.97 5.42
N ASP A 118 -12.75 7.24 5.64
CA ASP A 118 -12.38 7.78 6.95
C ASP A 118 -13.63 7.98 7.84
N SER A 119 -14.32 6.88 8.12
CA SER A 119 -15.36 6.73 9.14
C SER A 119 -14.74 6.36 10.50
N GLU A 120 -15.62 6.02 11.45
CA GLU A 120 -15.28 5.33 12.67
C GLU A 120 -14.28 4.18 12.41
N GLU A 121 -13.29 4.07 13.29
CA GLU A 121 -12.21 3.11 13.14
C GLU A 121 -12.75 1.70 13.46
N PRO A 122 -12.69 0.75 12.51
CA PRO A 122 -13.15 -0.60 12.77
C PRO A 122 -12.29 -1.25 13.87
N ASP A 123 -12.87 -2.23 14.56
CA ASP A 123 -12.17 -2.99 15.60
C ASP A 123 -10.84 -3.57 15.09
N GLU A 124 -9.81 -3.54 15.94
CA GLU A 124 -8.46 -3.94 15.59
C GLU A 124 -8.41 -5.40 15.12
N LYS A 125 -9.16 -6.30 15.78
CA LYS A 125 -9.19 -7.72 15.41
C LYS A 125 -9.67 -7.90 13.98
N THR A 126 -10.78 -7.27 13.61
CA THR A 126 -11.33 -7.33 12.25
C THR A 126 -10.36 -6.71 11.24
N ARG A 127 -9.68 -5.62 11.59
CA ARG A 127 -8.68 -5.01 10.70
C ARG A 127 -7.46 -5.89 10.48
N LEU A 128 -7.02 -6.64 11.49
CA LEU A 128 -5.91 -7.57 11.35
C LEU A 128 -6.32 -8.83 10.58
N GLU A 129 -7.55 -9.32 10.78
CA GLU A 129 -8.12 -10.44 10.00
C GLU A 129 -8.23 -10.09 8.51
N TYR A 130 -8.73 -8.90 8.19
CA TYR A 130 -8.88 -8.41 6.82
C TYR A 130 -7.83 -7.35 6.48
N ARG A 131 -6.56 -7.59 6.89
CA ARG A 131 -5.48 -6.60 6.76
C ARG A 131 -5.25 -6.12 5.33
N TYR A 132 -5.49 -6.98 4.34
CA TYR A 132 -5.40 -6.62 2.92
C TYR A 132 -6.41 -5.53 2.50
N LEU A 133 -7.56 -5.42 3.17
CA LEU A 133 -8.51 -4.31 2.99
C LEU A 133 -8.11 -3.09 3.81
N ASP A 134 -7.69 -3.28 5.07
CA ASP A 134 -7.25 -2.17 5.93
C ASP A 134 -6.06 -1.42 5.32
N LEU A 135 -5.16 -2.12 4.61
CA LEU A 135 -4.04 -1.51 3.90
C LEU A 135 -4.45 -0.59 2.75
N ARG A 136 -5.67 -0.72 2.20
CA ARG A 136 -6.22 0.20 1.17
C ARG A 136 -6.60 1.57 1.75
N ARG A 137 -6.75 1.69 3.08
CA ARG A 137 -7.12 2.95 3.72
C ARG A 137 -5.97 3.95 3.60
N PRO A 138 -6.24 5.24 3.32
CA PRO A 138 -5.20 6.25 3.10
C PRO A 138 -4.19 6.34 4.25
N ARG A 139 -4.64 6.23 5.50
CA ARG A 139 -3.76 6.24 6.68
C ARG A 139 -2.72 5.13 6.64
N MET A 140 -3.14 3.89 6.33
CA MET A 140 -2.25 2.73 6.31
C MET A 140 -1.27 2.78 5.13
N THR A 141 -1.74 3.15 3.95
CA THR A 141 -0.89 3.35 2.77
C THR A 141 0.17 4.42 3.04
N ARG A 142 -0.21 5.59 3.61
CA ARG A 142 0.75 6.66 3.99
C ARG A 142 1.82 6.18 4.97
N MET A 143 1.48 5.32 5.92
CA MET A 143 2.45 4.74 6.86
C MET A 143 3.48 3.84 6.15
N LEU A 144 3.04 3.01 5.19
CA LEU A 144 3.95 2.18 4.41
C LEU A 144 4.87 3.03 3.51
N GLU A 145 4.32 4.07 2.88
CA GLU A 145 5.10 5.00 2.06
C GLU A 145 6.12 5.77 2.88
N LEU A 146 5.75 6.22 4.07
CA LEU A 146 6.67 6.86 5.01
C LEU A 146 7.79 5.90 5.40
N ARG A 147 7.46 4.66 5.77
CA ARG A 147 8.47 3.63 6.09
C ARG A 147 9.44 3.42 4.92
N ASN A 148 8.92 3.32 3.69
CA ASN A 148 9.76 3.20 2.49
C ASN A 148 10.68 4.42 2.31
N LYS A 149 10.14 5.64 2.47
CA LYS A 149 10.91 6.89 2.35
C LYS A 149 12.02 6.97 3.40
N VAL A 150 11.74 6.59 4.65
CA VAL A 150 12.73 6.53 5.73
C VAL A 150 13.84 5.54 5.40
N ASN A 151 13.49 4.32 4.95
CA ASN A 151 14.49 3.32 4.57
C ASN A 151 15.38 3.79 3.41
N ARG A 152 14.81 4.48 2.42
CA ARG A 152 15.59 5.07 1.32
C ARG A 152 16.58 6.12 1.84
N ILE A 153 16.12 7.06 2.66
CA ILE A 153 16.96 8.11 3.25
C ILE A 153 18.11 7.50 4.07
N ILE A 154 17.84 6.43 4.83
CA ILE A 154 18.89 5.73 5.59
C ILE A 154 19.95 5.17 4.64
N ARG A 155 19.55 4.49 3.55
CA ARG A 155 20.50 3.94 2.58
C ARG A 155 21.33 5.04 1.92
N ASP A 156 20.68 6.06 1.39
CA ASP A 156 21.35 7.21 0.76
C ASP A 156 22.40 7.82 1.73
N TYR A 157 22.02 8.04 3.00
CA TYR A 157 22.89 8.61 4.03
C TYR A 157 24.11 7.73 4.35
N MET A 158 23.91 6.40 4.39
CA MET A 158 24.97 5.42 4.67
C MET A 158 25.93 5.30 3.49
N GLU A 159 25.42 5.21 2.26
CA GLU A 159 26.21 5.14 1.03
C GLU A 159 27.10 6.38 0.84
N GLU A 160 26.56 7.58 1.09
CA GLU A 160 27.33 8.84 1.09
C GLU A 160 28.51 8.84 2.08
N ARG A 161 28.48 7.96 3.09
CA ARG A 161 29.50 7.80 4.12
C ARG A 161 30.31 6.52 3.94
N GLU A 162 30.31 5.96 2.74
CA GLU A 162 31.12 4.80 2.38
C GLU A 162 30.80 3.55 3.22
N PHE A 163 29.59 3.47 3.79
CA PHE A 163 29.11 2.24 4.41
C PHE A 163 28.66 1.26 3.32
N ILE A 164 28.86 -0.03 3.58
CA ILE A 164 28.47 -1.13 2.70
C ILE A 164 27.27 -1.87 3.34
N GLU A 165 26.15 -1.98 2.63
CA GLU A 165 25.03 -2.84 3.04
C GLU A 165 25.44 -4.29 2.84
N VAL A 166 25.59 -5.06 3.91
CA VAL A 166 25.95 -6.49 3.82
C VAL A 166 24.82 -7.33 4.40
N GLU A 167 24.30 -8.27 3.61
CA GLU A 167 23.30 -9.20 4.10
C GLU A 167 23.95 -10.31 4.95
N THR A 168 23.46 -10.47 6.18
CA THR A 168 23.92 -11.53 7.08
C THR A 168 22.92 -12.70 7.15
N PRO A 169 23.37 -13.97 7.26
CA PRO A 169 22.49 -15.13 7.38
C PRO A 169 21.45 -15.04 8.52
N ILE A 170 20.26 -15.59 8.27
CA ILE A 170 19.17 -15.71 9.25
C ILE A 170 19.21 -17.06 9.98
N LEU A 171 19.62 -18.15 9.33
CA LEU A 171 19.77 -19.43 10.00
C LEU A 171 21.16 -19.48 10.65
N THR A 172 21.22 -19.16 11.94
CA THR A 172 22.47 -19.05 12.70
C THR A 172 22.55 -20.08 13.82
N ARG A 173 23.65 -20.09 14.57
CA ARG A 173 23.77 -20.90 15.79
C ARG A 173 23.12 -20.14 16.96
N SER A 174 22.41 -20.85 17.82
CA SER A 174 21.90 -20.25 19.07
C SER A 174 23.06 -19.74 19.93
N SER A 175 22.88 -18.56 20.51
CA SER A 175 23.76 -18.03 21.54
C SER A 175 23.10 -18.24 22.90
N PRO A 176 23.76 -18.86 23.89
CA PRO A 176 23.16 -19.11 25.20
C PRO A 176 22.95 -17.83 26.05
N SER A 177 23.35 -16.66 25.54
CA SER A 177 23.17 -15.36 26.20
C SER A 177 22.11 -14.52 25.46
N GLY A 178 21.14 -13.95 26.19
CA GLY A 178 20.16 -13.03 25.63
C GLY A 178 18.71 -13.45 25.86
N ALA A 179 17.81 -13.02 24.98
CA ALA A 179 16.41 -13.48 24.96
C ALA A 179 16.33 -14.94 24.48
N ARG A 180 15.13 -15.53 24.45
CA ARG A 180 14.94 -16.85 23.83
C ARG A 180 14.97 -16.74 22.30
N ASP A 181 15.60 -17.71 21.66
CA ASP A 181 15.66 -17.83 20.21
C ASP A 181 14.48 -18.64 19.67
N PHE A 182 13.98 -18.26 18.49
CA PHE A 182 13.18 -19.17 17.68
C PHE A 182 14.09 -20.23 17.05
N LEU A 183 13.71 -21.50 17.20
CA LEU A 183 14.45 -22.63 16.68
C LEU A 183 13.86 -23.15 15.37
N VAL A 184 14.73 -23.49 14.42
CA VAL A 184 14.36 -24.10 13.13
C VAL A 184 15.03 -25.47 13.04
N PRO A 185 14.27 -26.58 13.06
CA PRO A 185 14.85 -27.93 13.01
C PRO A 185 15.53 -28.19 11.66
N SER A 186 16.73 -28.80 11.71
CA SER A 186 17.46 -29.19 10.52
C SER A 186 16.99 -30.57 10.02
N ARG A 187 16.55 -30.64 8.76
CA ARG A 187 16.26 -31.92 8.11
C ARG A 187 17.54 -32.73 7.84
N LEU A 188 18.65 -32.04 7.54
CA LEU A 188 19.91 -32.67 7.15
C LEU A 188 20.74 -33.17 8.34
N HIS A 189 20.58 -32.52 9.49
CA HIS A 189 21.30 -32.83 10.71
C HIS A 189 20.26 -33.16 11.80
N PRO A 190 19.85 -34.44 11.92
CA PRO A 190 18.85 -34.85 12.90
C PRO A 190 19.23 -34.42 14.32
N ALA A 191 18.25 -33.94 15.08
CA ALA A 191 18.40 -33.38 16.43
C ALA A 191 19.24 -32.10 16.54
N GLU A 192 19.64 -31.50 15.42
CA GLU A 192 20.25 -30.16 15.38
C GLU A 192 19.25 -29.09 14.92
N PHE A 193 19.43 -27.88 15.43
CA PHE A 193 18.55 -26.73 15.18
C PHE A 193 19.39 -25.52 14.80
N TYR A 194 18.86 -24.74 13.86
CA TYR A 194 19.26 -23.35 13.68
C TYR A 194 18.48 -22.45 14.64
N ALA A 195 19.01 -21.27 14.88
CA ALA A 195 18.35 -20.20 15.61
C ALA A 195 18.19 -18.96 14.72
N LEU A 196 17.04 -18.30 14.82
CA LEU A 196 16.80 -17.01 14.19
C LEU A 196 17.47 -15.89 15.03
N PRO A 197 18.23 -14.97 14.42
CA PRO A 197 19.03 -13.99 15.16
C PRO A 197 18.17 -12.93 15.82
N GLN A 198 18.53 -12.59 17.05
CA GLN A 198 17.96 -11.43 17.77
C GLN A 198 18.52 -10.10 17.25
N ALA A 199 19.73 -10.14 16.67
CA ALA A 199 20.44 -9.08 15.95
C ALA A 199 21.64 -9.70 15.22
N PRO A 200 22.17 -9.09 14.14
CA PRO A 200 23.37 -9.57 13.45
C PRO A 200 24.69 -9.25 14.22
N GLN A 201 24.64 -9.21 15.55
CA GLN A 201 25.71 -8.72 16.42
C GLN A 201 27.05 -9.46 16.25
N MET A 202 27.04 -10.79 16.18
CA MET A 202 28.28 -11.54 15.98
C MET A 202 28.82 -11.39 14.56
N LEU A 203 27.92 -11.32 13.58
CA LEU A 203 28.29 -11.26 12.16
C LEU A 203 28.86 -9.89 11.80
N LYS A 204 28.30 -8.80 12.34
CA LYS A 204 28.89 -7.46 12.15
C LYS A 204 30.30 -7.36 12.73
N GLN A 205 30.55 -8.02 13.87
CA GLN A 205 31.90 -8.07 14.45
C GLN A 205 32.88 -8.84 13.54
N LEU A 206 32.44 -9.94 12.92
CA LEU A 206 33.25 -10.65 11.93
C LEU A 206 33.53 -9.78 10.70
N LEU A 207 32.57 -8.98 10.24
CA LEU A 207 32.77 -8.03 9.14
C LEU A 207 33.78 -6.92 9.51
N MET A 208 33.79 -6.48 10.77
CA MET A 208 34.84 -5.56 11.24
C MET A 208 36.21 -6.22 11.20
N VAL A 209 36.32 -7.47 11.66
CA VAL A 209 37.58 -8.24 11.63
C VAL A 209 38.05 -8.51 10.19
N SER A 210 37.13 -8.72 9.24
CA SER A 210 37.48 -8.97 7.84
C SER A 210 37.89 -7.73 7.06
N GLY A 211 37.82 -6.54 7.67
CA GLY A 211 38.23 -5.29 7.04
C GLY A 211 37.15 -4.60 6.21
N VAL A 212 35.86 -4.90 6.41
CA VAL A 212 34.75 -4.15 5.78
C VAL A 212 34.72 -2.68 6.25
N GLN A 213 35.25 -2.41 7.46
CA GLN A 213 35.40 -1.09 8.10
C GLN A 213 34.11 -0.32 8.39
N ARG A 214 33.19 -0.20 7.43
CA ARG A 214 31.90 0.50 7.55
C ARG A 214 30.79 -0.38 7.02
N TYR A 215 30.06 -1.00 7.95
CA TYR A 215 28.97 -1.91 7.65
C TYR A 215 27.65 -1.32 8.13
N TYR A 216 26.58 -1.55 7.38
CA TYR A 216 25.23 -1.40 7.90
C TYR A 216 24.31 -2.48 7.34
N GLN A 217 23.18 -2.70 8.00
CA GLN A 217 22.10 -3.53 7.47
C GLN A 217 20.76 -3.09 8.06
N ILE A 218 19.72 -3.01 7.22
CA ILE A 218 18.34 -2.97 7.70
C ILE A 218 17.87 -4.43 7.89
N ALA A 219 18.23 -5.00 9.04
CA ALA A 219 18.11 -6.42 9.34
C ALA A 219 16.72 -6.82 9.87
N ARG A 220 16.30 -8.06 9.57
CA ARG A 220 15.19 -8.72 10.26
C ARG A 220 15.72 -9.43 11.50
N CYS A 221 15.05 -9.20 12.62
CA CYS A 221 15.42 -9.70 13.93
C CYS A 221 14.23 -10.42 14.57
N PHE A 222 14.53 -11.42 15.38
CA PHE A 222 13.53 -12.33 15.95
C PHE A 222 13.74 -12.49 17.46
N ARG A 223 12.66 -12.47 18.26
CA ARG A 223 12.72 -12.67 19.72
C ARG A 223 11.55 -13.52 20.20
N ASP A 224 11.83 -14.63 20.87
CA ASP A 224 10.80 -15.49 21.49
C ASP A 224 10.47 -15.03 22.92
N GLU A 225 9.92 -13.82 23.02
CA GLU A 225 9.51 -13.19 24.28
C GLU A 225 8.02 -12.93 24.33
N ASN A 226 7.49 -12.74 25.55
CA ASN A 226 6.11 -12.30 25.73
C ASN A 226 5.88 -10.97 24.98
N LEU A 227 4.81 -10.95 24.19
CA LEU A 227 4.40 -9.78 23.43
C LEU A 227 3.98 -8.62 24.34
N ARG A 228 4.16 -7.41 23.84
CA ARG A 228 3.71 -6.15 24.45
C ARG A 228 3.15 -5.25 23.34
N ALA A 229 2.51 -4.14 23.71
CA ALA A 229 1.90 -3.22 22.75
C ALA A 229 2.84 -2.78 21.61
N ASP A 230 4.14 -2.67 21.89
CA ASP A 230 5.20 -2.23 20.97
C ASP A 230 6.21 -3.34 20.60
N ARG A 231 5.93 -4.60 20.99
CA ARG A 231 6.88 -5.71 20.84
C ARG A 231 6.27 -6.84 20.02
N GLN A 232 6.80 -7.00 18.81
CA GLN A 232 6.48 -8.08 17.90
C GLN A 232 7.60 -9.13 17.88
N PRO A 233 7.27 -10.41 17.60
CA PRO A 233 8.26 -11.50 17.61
C PRO A 233 9.26 -11.37 16.45
N GLU A 234 8.84 -10.73 15.36
CA GLU A 234 9.68 -10.32 14.24
C GLU A 234 9.65 -8.79 14.12
N PHE A 235 10.82 -8.17 14.01
CA PHE A 235 10.95 -6.72 13.84
C PHE A 235 12.14 -6.39 12.93
N THR A 236 12.20 -5.13 12.51
CA THR A 236 13.27 -4.61 11.65
C THR A 236 14.17 -3.68 12.46
N GLN A 237 15.47 -3.83 12.34
CA GLN A 237 16.46 -3.02 13.02
C GLN A 237 17.44 -2.43 12.01
N LEU A 238 17.79 -1.15 12.15
CA LEU A 238 19.00 -0.60 11.53
C LEU A 238 20.18 -1.02 12.40
N ASP A 239 21.02 -1.90 11.89
CA ASP A 239 22.27 -2.33 12.52
C ASP A 239 23.46 -1.66 11.82
N VAL A 240 24.40 -1.18 12.64
CA VAL A 240 25.61 -0.43 12.26
C VAL A 240 26.73 -0.86 13.20
#